data_AF-A0A942B4U6-F1
#
_entry.id   AF-A0A942B4U6-F1
#
_cell.length_a   1.000
_cell.length_b   1.000
_cell.length_c   1.000
_cell.angle_alpha   90.00
_cell.angle_beta   90.00
_cell.angle_gamma   90.00
#
_symmetry.space_group_name_H-M   'P 1'
#
loop_
_entity.id
_entity.type
_entity.pdbx_description
1 polymer ?
#
loop_
_entity_poly.entity_id
_entity_poly.type
_entity_poly.pdbx_seq_one_letter_code
_entity_poly.pdbx_strand_id
1 'polypeptide(L)'
;MARHPAMAAASPNEPDPHTPPVQDKPAATKRRLELPAFGPHIDPDRYARLNGIDVLRGVKKAYVAPSIETGKRLWCLTDEATSYTDRDAVRTVARFLAIDADRMDAFNFKASFRRANVDTYLNYLQTYRPARSMRTIRGQLYAVGRLVHPREYPQRQALAQPHVPRTPAASPKLIDELYALAPTLPTSLSQRLFVVLDCCLGAGARAGDFKALTGHSISQASWDGEPVAIVSLPNNAGGHRQVPVADVEISQRLLALASTRKSGFLLRNANGEVERNATNRVAEHLRNRGYRGFDASALRNRWLIEMATRVPAALMLQLADVQTAQILSDQRDHLPTFALQHAIALTKENTL
;
A
#
# COMPACT_ATOMS: atom_id res chain seq x y z
N MET A 1 -95.88 3.37 -32.03
CA MET A 1 -96.58 2.19 -31.46
C MET A 1 -95.58 1.44 -30.58
N ALA A 2 -95.74 1.52 -29.25
CA ALA A 2 -96.14 0.40 -28.36
C ALA A 2 -94.99 -0.62 -28.14
N ARG A 3 -94.26 -0.57 -27.02
CA ARG A 3 -94.50 -1.10 -25.63
C ARG A 3 -94.17 -2.60 -25.45
N HIS A 4 -93.33 -2.85 -24.44
CA HIS A 4 -92.69 -4.10 -23.95
C HIS A 4 -93.64 -5.23 -23.46
N PRO A 5 -93.10 -6.44 -23.14
CA PRO A 5 -92.81 -6.82 -21.73
C PRO A 5 -91.45 -7.56 -21.54
N ALA A 6 -90.64 -7.31 -20.48
CA ALA A 6 -90.65 -7.79 -19.06
C ALA A 6 -89.83 -9.10 -18.85
N MET A 7 -88.63 -9.03 -18.22
CA MET A 7 -88.29 -9.22 -16.78
C MET A 7 -88.17 -10.70 -16.33
N ALA A 8 -86.96 -11.10 -15.89
CA ALA A 8 -86.74 -11.94 -14.70
C ALA A 8 -85.24 -11.92 -14.29
N ALA A 9 -84.99 -11.60 -13.02
CA ALA A 9 -83.71 -11.75 -12.34
C ALA A 9 -83.72 -13.03 -11.49
N ALA A 10 -82.58 -13.72 -11.38
CA ALA A 10 -82.31 -14.69 -10.32
C ALA A 10 -80.79 -14.78 -10.05
N SER A 11 -80.40 -14.19 -8.91
CA SER A 11 -79.48 -14.58 -7.83
C SER A 11 -78.32 -15.60 -8.02
N PRO A 12 -77.29 -15.53 -7.14
CA PRO A 12 -75.91 -15.92 -7.40
C PRO A 12 -75.65 -17.40 -7.11
N ASN A 13 -74.89 -18.06 -7.99
CA ASN A 13 -74.43 -19.44 -7.75
C ASN A 13 -73.11 -19.45 -6.97
N GLU A 14 -73.15 -20.30 -5.93
CA GLU A 14 -72.07 -20.73 -5.03
C GLU A 14 -70.87 -21.39 -5.75
N PRO A 15 -69.71 -21.47 -5.07
CA PRO A 15 -68.43 -21.79 -5.68
C PRO A 15 -68.18 -23.30 -5.87
N ASP A 16 -67.55 -23.62 -6.99
CA ASP A 16 -67.08 -24.96 -7.37
C ASP A 16 -65.98 -25.47 -6.40
N PRO A 17 -66.10 -26.70 -5.83
CA PRO A 17 -65.23 -27.15 -4.75
C PRO A 17 -64.04 -27.97 -5.25
N HIS A 18 -63.19 -27.45 -6.14
CA HIS A 18 -61.86 -28.05 -6.39
C HIS A 18 -60.89 -27.02 -7.01
N THR A 19 -60.40 -26.10 -6.18
CA THR A 19 -59.16 -25.35 -6.49
C THR A 19 -58.16 -25.66 -5.38
N PRO A 20 -56.96 -26.19 -5.68
CA PRO A 20 -55.92 -26.37 -4.67
C PRO A 20 -55.57 -25.01 -4.05
N PRO A 21 -55.24 -24.96 -2.74
CA PRO A 21 -54.99 -23.70 -2.07
C PRO A 21 -53.84 -22.98 -2.77
N VAL A 22 -54.12 -21.75 -3.21
CA VAL A 22 -53.10 -20.78 -3.58
C VAL A 22 -52.22 -20.63 -2.34
N GLN A 23 -51.04 -21.24 -2.38
CA GLN A 23 -50.00 -20.97 -1.40
C GLN A 23 -49.71 -19.47 -1.49
N ASP A 24 -50.07 -18.74 -0.44
CA ASP A 24 -49.61 -17.39 -0.21
C ASP A 24 -48.10 -17.36 -0.46
N LYS A 25 -47.70 -16.67 -1.53
CA LYS A 25 -46.30 -16.32 -1.73
C LYS A 25 -45.88 -15.59 -0.46
N PRO A 26 -44.86 -16.06 0.27
CA PRO A 26 -44.44 -15.36 1.47
C PRO A 26 -44.05 -13.93 1.08
N ALA A 27 -44.67 -12.98 1.75
CA ALA A 27 -44.36 -11.56 1.65
C ALA A 27 -42.83 -11.38 1.65
N ALA A 28 -42.32 -10.66 0.65
CA ALA A 28 -40.90 -10.40 0.45
C ALA A 28 -40.26 -9.98 1.79
N THR A 29 -39.56 -10.93 2.40
CA THR A 29 -38.97 -10.77 3.71
C THR A 29 -38.01 -9.60 3.65
N LYS A 30 -38.13 -8.64 4.58
CA LYS A 30 -37.20 -7.53 4.78
C LYS A 30 -35.77 -8.02 4.54
N ARG A 31 -35.15 -7.60 3.43
CA ARG A 31 -33.83 -8.04 2.96
C ARG A 31 -32.81 -7.85 4.10
N ARG A 32 -32.44 -8.95 4.75
CA ARG A 32 -31.69 -8.95 6.01
C ARG A 32 -30.23 -8.58 5.72
N LEU A 33 -29.85 -7.36 6.12
CA LEU A 33 -28.45 -6.97 6.30
C LEU A 33 -27.86 -7.82 7.42
N GLU A 34 -27.14 -8.87 7.08
CA GLU A 34 -26.37 -9.65 8.05
C GLU A 34 -24.96 -9.07 8.15
N LEU A 35 -24.59 -8.58 9.34
CA LEU A 35 -23.22 -8.17 9.64
C LEU A 35 -22.51 -9.29 10.42
N PRO A 36 -21.17 -9.42 10.27
CA PRO A 36 -20.40 -10.30 11.15
C PRO A 36 -20.57 -9.86 12.60
N ALA A 37 -20.72 -10.81 13.52
CA ALA A 37 -20.71 -10.50 14.95
C ALA A 37 -19.38 -9.85 15.32
N PHE A 38 -19.44 -8.78 16.12
CA PHE A 38 -18.24 -8.19 16.72
C PHE A 38 -17.86 -9.08 17.90
N GLY A 39 -16.96 -10.04 17.66
CA GLY A 39 -16.54 -11.00 18.69
C GLY A 39 -15.46 -10.42 19.61
N PRO A 40 -15.25 -11.01 20.81
CA PRO A 40 -14.23 -10.60 21.77
C PRO A 40 -12.78 -10.79 21.27
N HIS A 41 -12.60 -11.48 20.13
CA HIS A 41 -11.30 -11.75 19.51
C HIS A 41 -10.84 -10.67 18.52
N ILE A 42 -11.63 -9.61 18.32
CA ILE A 42 -11.24 -8.46 17.49
C ILE A 42 -10.40 -7.52 18.33
N ASP A 43 -9.14 -7.33 17.94
CA ASP A 43 -8.26 -6.31 18.53
C ASP A 43 -8.90 -4.91 18.34
N PRO A 44 -9.27 -4.22 19.42
CA PRO A 44 -9.94 -2.92 19.36
C PRO A 44 -9.05 -1.83 18.78
N ASP A 45 -7.73 -1.89 18.99
CA ASP A 45 -6.78 -0.90 18.47
C ASP A 45 -6.61 -1.07 16.97
N ARG A 46 -6.47 -2.32 16.51
CA ARG A 46 -6.46 -2.64 15.07
C ARG A 46 -7.74 -2.19 14.39
N TYR A 47 -8.88 -2.41 15.02
CA TYR A 47 -10.18 -1.96 14.52
C TYR A 47 -10.27 -0.43 14.43
N ALA A 48 -9.87 0.27 15.50
CA ALA A 48 -9.91 1.74 15.56
C ALA A 48 -9.07 2.40 14.47
N ARG A 49 -7.90 1.83 14.11
CA ARG A 49 -7.04 2.30 13.01
C ARG A 49 -7.75 2.32 11.64
N LEU A 50 -8.83 1.57 11.48
CA LEU A 50 -9.60 1.46 10.23
C LEU A 50 -10.75 2.48 10.14
N ASN A 51 -11.02 3.25 11.19
CA ASN A 51 -12.18 4.15 11.24
C ASN A 51 -12.19 5.23 10.15
N GLY A 52 -11.03 5.67 9.63
CA GLY A 52 -10.96 6.61 8.50
C GLY A 52 -11.14 5.99 7.12
N ILE A 53 -11.97 4.96 6.98
CA ILE A 53 -12.35 4.36 5.69
C ILE A 53 -13.85 4.60 5.53
N ASP A 54 -14.21 5.65 4.79
CA ASP A 54 -15.61 6.08 4.66
C ASP A 54 -16.09 6.13 3.20
N VAL A 55 -15.16 6.02 2.25
CA VAL A 55 -15.44 6.20 0.83
C VAL A 55 -14.92 5.02 0.02
N LEU A 56 -15.81 4.41 -0.74
CA LEU A 56 -15.50 3.47 -1.82
C LEU A 56 -15.89 4.11 -3.15
N ARG A 57 -14.92 4.20 -4.08
CA ARG A 57 -15.18 4.69 -5.44
C ARG A 57 -15.73 3.57 -6.33
N GLY A 58 -16.67 3.93 -7.22
CA GLY A 58 -17.19 3.06 -8.27
C GLY A 58 -18.17 1.99 -7.78
N VAL A 59 -18.88 2.24 -6.67
CA VAL A 59 -19.88 1.33 -6.10
C VAL A 59 -21.13 2.11 -5.69
N LYS A 60 -22.31 1.46 -5.67
CA LYS A 60 -23.56 2.11 -5.23
C LYS A 60 -23.48 2.54 -3.77
N LYS A 61 -23.88 3.80 -3.51
CA LYS A 61 -23.82 4.42 -2.17
C LYS A 61 -24.54 3.59 -1.09
N ALA A 62 -25.65 2.95 -1.45
CA ALA A 62 -26.45 2.13 -0.53
C ALA A 62 -25.65 0.98 0.13
N TYR A 63 -24.65 0.43 -0.56
CA TYR A 63 -23.86 -0.69 -0.04
C TYR A 63 -22.51 -0.26 0.56
N VAL A 64 -22.15 1.02 0.54
CA VAL A 64 -20.82 1.49 0.99
C VAL A 64 -20.63 1.25 2.48
N ALA A 65 -21.49 1.82 3.33
CA ALA A 65 -21.38 1.68 4.78
C ALA A 65 -21.41 0.21 5.26
N PRO A 66 -22.37 -0.65 4.86
CA PRO A 66 -22.40 -2.03 5.33
C PRO A 66 -21.22 -2.86 4.83
N SER A 67 -20.72 -2.60 3.62
CA SER A 67 -19.54 -3.30 3.09
C SER A 67 -18.26 -2.93 3.82
N ILE A 68 -18.09 -1.65 4.15
CA ILE A 68 -16.94 -1.16 4.93
C ILE A 68 -16.95 -1.80 6.32
N GLU A 69 -18.09 -1.73 7.01
CA GLU A 69 -18.22 -2.28 8.37
C GLU A 69 -17.96 -3.79 8.39
N THR A 70 -18.56 -4.52 7.46
CA THR A 70 -18.32 -5.97 7.29
C THR A 70 -16.85 -6.26 6.98
N GLY A 71 -16.24 -5.48 6.08
CA GLY A 71 -14.84 -5.63 5.71
C GLY A 71 -13.88 -5.40 6.87
N LYS A 72 -14.13 -4.38 7.71
CA LYS A 72 -13.35 -4.14 8.93
C LYS A 72 -13.41 -5.35 9.86
N ARG A 73 -14.63 -5.80 10.20
CA ARG A 73 -14.85 -6.91 11.14
C ARG A 73 -14.22 -8.21 10.65
N LEU A 74 -14.42 -8.56 9.38
CA LEU A 74 -13.85 -9.79 8.81
C LEU A 74 -12.33 -9.73 8.69
N TRP A 75 -11.75 -8.58 8.32
CA TRP A 75 -10.30 -8.47 8.18
C TRP A 75 -9.57 -8.49 9.52
N CYS A 76 -10.15 -7.90 10.58
CA CYS A 76 -9.57 -7.98 11.92
C CYS A 76 -9.48 -9.42 12.47
N LEU A 77 -10.22 -10.38 11.90
CA LEU A 77 -10.15 -11.80 12.25
C LEU A 77 -9.06 -12.57 11.47
N THR A 78 -8.38 -11.96 10.50
CA THR A 78 -7.23 -12.58 9.82
C THR A 78 -5.93 -12.30 10.56
N ASP A 79 -4.85 -13.00 10.21
CA ASP A 79 -3.49 -12.73 10.71
C ASP A 79 -3.14 -11.23 10.70
N GLU A 80 -2.34 -10.81 11.68
CA GLU A 80 -1.91 -9.43 11.80
C GLU A 80 -1.00 -9.01 10.63
N ALA A 81 -1.19 -7.78 10.15
CA ALA A 81 -0.40 -7.18 9.09
C ALA A 81 -0.13 -5.71 9.39
N THR A 82 0.69 -5.05 8.57
CA THR A 82 0.97 -3.62 8.73
C THR A 82 -0.29 -2.77 8.52
N SER A 83 -0.36 -1.60 9.18
CA SER A 83 -1.52 -0.70 9.12
C SER A 83 -1.91 -0.29 7.68
N TYR A 84 -0.92 -0.11 6.80
CA TYR A 84 -1.16 0.16 5.38
C TYR A 84 -1.83 -1.02 4.67
N THR A 85 -1.33 -2.24 4.93
CA THR A 85 -1.86 -3.48 4.34
C THR A 85 -3.30 -3.73 4.78
N ASP A 86 -3.59 -3.48 6.06
CA ASP A 86 -4.95 -3.62 6.59
C ASP A 86 -5.93 -2.66 5.91
N ARG A 87 -5.58 -1.38 5.74
CA ARG A 87 -6.47 -0.40 5.07
C ARG A 87 -6.71 -0.74 3.61
N ASP A 88 -5.69 -1.22 2.89
CA ASP A 88 -5.84 -1.64 1.50
C ASP A 88 -6.73 -2.88 1.38
N ALA A 89 -6.49 -3.89 2.22
CA ALA A 89 -7.26 -5.12 2.23
C ALA A 89 -8.73 -4.91 2.57
N VAL A 90 -9.02 -4.09 3.60
CA VAL A 90 -10.40 -3.72 3.96
C VAL A 90 -11.10 -3.02 2.79
N ARG A 91 -10.42 -2.13 2.07
CA ARG A 91 -10.99 -1.48 0.87
C ARG A 91 -11.26 -2.47 -0.25
N THR A 92 -10.38 -3.44 -0.47
CA THR A 92 -10.58 -4.51 -1.46
C THR A 92 -11.80 -5.36 -1.11
N VAL A 93 -11.86 -5.85 0.13
CA VAL A 93 -12.97 -6.65 0.66
C VAL A 93 -14.29 -5.90 0.58
N ALA A 94 -14.32 -4.65 1.06
CA ALA A 94 -15.53 -3.84 1.05
C ALA A 94 -15.99 -3.49 -0.37
N ARG A 95 -15.06 -3.26 -1.31
CA ARG A 95 -15.43 -3.04 -2.72
C ARG A 95 -16.04 -4.29 -3.34
N PHE A 96 -15.47 -5.47 -3.07
CA PHE A 96 -16.03 -6.73 -3.53
C PHE A 96 -17.46 -6.92 -3.02
N LEU A 97 -17.68 -6.77 -1.71
CA LEU A 97 -19.00 -6.90 -1.09
C LEU A 97 -20.03 -5.93 -1.68
N ALA A 98 -19.63 -4.67 -1.93
CA ALA A 98 -20.53 -3.67 -2.50
C ALA A 98 -20.91 -3.99 -3.95
N ILE A 99 -19.98 -4.50 -4.76
CA ILE A 99 -20.23 -4.89 -6.15
C ILE A 99 -21.09 -6.15 -6.21
N ASP A 100 -20.81 -7.15 -5.36
CA ASP A 100 -21.59 -8.37 -5.32
C ASP A 100 -23.03 -8.11 -4.84
N ALA A 101 -23.18 -7.26 -3.81
CA ALA A 101 -24.49 -6.84 -3.32
C ALA A 101 -25.29 -6.07 -4.37
N ASP A 102 -24.61 -5.23 -5.17
CA ASP A 102 -25.22 -4.54 -6.30
C ASP A 102 -25.71 -5.52 -7.38
N ARG A 103 -24.87 -6.49 -7.73
CA ARG A 103 -25.20 -7.53 -8.71
C ARG A 103 -26.39 -8.40 -8.27
N MET A 104 -26.49 -8.71 -6.98
CA MET A 104 -27.52 -9.60 -6.43
C MET A 104 -28.73 -8.86 -5.86
N ASP A 105 -28.72 -7.51 -5.89
CA ASP A 105 -29.70 -6.62 -5.26
C ASP A 105 -29.99 -6.97 -3.77
N ALA A 106 -28.99 -7.55 -3.10
CA ALA A 106 -29.08 -8.05 -1.73
C ALA A 106 -27.70 -8.10 -1.07
N PHE A 107 -27.59 -7.66 0.18
CA PHE A 107 -26.35 -7.70 0.94
C PHE A 107 -26.29 -8.97 1.81
N ASN A 108 -25.42 -9.92 1.46
CA ASN A 108 -25.18 -11.12 2.27
C ASN A 108 -23.71 -11.54 2.15
N PHE A 109 -22.89 -11.18 3.14
CA PHE A 109 -21.46 -11.46 3.10
C PHE A 109 -21.14 -12.96 3.05
N LYS A 110 -21.95 -13.81 3.69
CA LYS A 110 -21.75 -15.27 3.66
C LYS A 110 -21.97 -15.79 2.25
N ALA A 111 -23.03 -15.36 1.56
CA ALA A 111 -23.25 -15.74 0.17
C ALA A 111 -22.18 -15.17 -0.76
N SER A 112 -21.80 -13.90 -0.58
CA SER A 112 -20.76 -13.25 -1.38
C SER A 112 -19.43 -13.98 -1.29
N PHE A 113 -19.01 -14.41 -0.10
CA PHE A 113 -17.74 -15.11 0.09
C PHE A 113 -17.75 -16.60 -0.26
N ARG A 114 -18.81 -17.14 -0.89
CA ARG A 114 -18.70 -18.47 -1.53
C ARG A 114 -17.62 -18.42 -2.61
N ARG A 115 -16.81 -19.47 -2.74
CA ARG A 115 -15.64 -19.47 -3.65
C ARG A 115 -16.01 -19.12 -5.09
N ALA A 116 -17.11 -19.66 -5.60
CA ALA A 116 -17.58 -19.39 -6.96
C ALA A 116 -17.84 -17.89 -7.23
N ASN A 117 -18.36 -17.17 -6.24
CA ASN A 117 -18.65 -15.73 -6.36
C ASN A 117 -17.37 -14.90 -6.34
N VAL A 118 -16.43 -15.25 -5.46
CA VAL A 118 -15.10 -14.61 -5.44
C VAL A 118 -14.34 -14.88 -6.74
N ASP A 119 -14.33 -16.12 -7.23
CA ASP A 119 -13.62 -16.47 -8.48
C ASP A 119 -14.25 -15.79 -9.69
N THR A 120 -15.58 -15.67 -9.75
CA THR A 120 -16.27 -14.88 -10.78
C THR A 120 -15.84 -13.41 -10.76
N TYR A 121 -15.76 -12.81 -9.58
CA TYR A 121 -15.28 -11.43 -9.44
C TYR A 121 -13.80 -11.27 -9.82
N LEU A 122 -12.95 -12.22 -9.45
CA LEU A 122 -11.53 -12.22 -9.83
C LEU A 122 -11.36 -12.33 -11.34
N ASN A 123 -12.13 -13.19 -12.00
CA ASN A 123 -12.11 -13.33 -13.46
C ASN A 123 -12.55 -12.02 -14.15
N TYR A 124 -13.60 -11.37 -13.64
CA TYR A 124 -14.02 -10.05 -14.12
C TYR A 124 -12.90 -9.00 -13.99
N LEU A 125 -12.19 -8.97 -12.86
CA LEU A 125 -11.09 -8.02 -12.65
C LEU A 125 -9.86 -8.30 -13.50
N GLN A 126 -9.61 -9.55 -13.87
CA GLN A 126 -8.43 -9.95 -14.64
C GLN A 126 -8.35 -9.27 -16.01
N THR A 127 -9.50 -8.91 -16.60
CA THR A 127 -9.59 -8.15 -17.86
C THR A 127 -9.05 -6.72 -17.74
N TYR A 128 -9.04 -6.13 -16.54
CA TYR A 128 -8.76 -4.71 -16.33
C TYR A 128 -7.57 -4.43 -15.40
N ARG A 129 -6.91 -5.47 -14.87
CA ARG A 129 -5.87 -5.33 -13.83
C ARG A 129 -4.60 -6.10 -14.16
N PRO A 130 -3.42 -5.55 -13.83
CA PRO A 130 -2.16 -6.27 -14.00
C PRO A 130 -2.06 -7.46 -13.05
N ALA A 131 -1.35 -8.51 -13.48
CA ALA A 131 -1.25 -9.80 -12.78
C ALA A 131 -0.80 -9.68 -11.30
N ARG A 132 0.11 -8.75 -10.98
CA ARG A 132 0.58 -8.48 -9.61
C ARG A 132 -0.56 -8.03 -8.70
N SER A 133 -1.40 -7.11 -9.17
CA SER A 133 -2.58 -6.64 -8.42
C SER A 133 -3.57 -7.78 -8.21
N MET A 134 -3.72 -8.67 -9.19
CA MET A 134 -4.62 -9.81 -9.10
C MET A 134 -4.20 -10.82 -8.03
N ARG A 135 -2.89 -11.08 -7.87
CA ARG A 135 -2.38 -11.95 -6.80
C ARG A 135 -2.72 -11.40 -5.42
N THR A 136 -2.48 -10.11 -5.19
CA THR A 136 -2.80 -9.44 -3.92
C THR A 136 -4.30 -9.48 -3.62
N ILE A 137 -5.14 -9.10 -4.59
CA ILE A 137 -6.60 -9.10 -4.45
C ILE A 137 -7.11 -10.52 -4.15
N ARG A 138 -6.65 -11.54 -4.90
CA ARG A 138 -6.99 -12.94 -4.63
C ARG A 138 -6.58 -13.36 -3.22
N GLY A 139 -5.36 -13.01 -2.80
CA GLY A 139 -4.86 -13.32 -1.45
C GLY A 139 -5.74 -12.72 -0.35
N GLN A 140 -6.12 -11.44 -0.48
CA GLN A 140 -6.99 -10.74 0.45
C GLN A 140 -8.40 -11.37 0.50
N LEU A 141 -9.02 -11.60 -0.67
CA LEU A 141 -10.37 -12.19 -0.72
C LEU A 141 -10.39 -13.65 -0.24
N TYR A 142 -9.38 -14.46 -0.56
CA TYR A 142 -9.30 -15.84 -0.08
C TYR A 142 -8.98 -15.93 1.42
N ALA A 143 -8.28 -14.94 2.00
CA ALA A 143 -8.07 -14.89 3.44
C ALA A 143 -9.40 -14.75 4.19
N VAL A 144 -10.25 -13.81 3.77
CA VAL A 144 -11.60 -13.68 4.32
C VAL A 144 -12.49 -14.87 3.94
N GLY A 145 -12.40 -15.35 2.70
CA GLY A 145 -13.11 -16.53 2.23
C GLY A 145 -12.87 -17.77 3.10
N ARG A 146 -11.62 -18.01 3.54
CA ARG A 146 -11.27 -19.09 4.47
C ARG A 146 -11.90 -18.93 5.87
N LEU A 147 -12.08 -17.69 6.34
CA LEU A 147 -12.79 -17.45 7.60
C LEU A 147 -14.28 -17.79 7.50
N VAL A 148 -14.90 -17.43 6.38
CA VAL A 148 -16.35 -17.58 6.18
C VAL A 148 -16.73 -18.99 5.73
N HIS A 149 -15.92 -19.61 4.84
CA HIS A 149 -16.12 -20.96 4.29
C HIS A 149 -14.81 -21.76 4.28
N PRO A 150 -14.35 -22.28 5.43
CA PRO A 150 -13.04 -22.93 5.57
C PRO A 150 -12.79 -24.11 4.62
N ARG A 151 -13.86 -24.80 4.20
CA ARG A 151 -13.78 -26.01 3.35
C ARG A 151 -13.80 -25.72 1.85
N GLU A 152 -14.15 -24.51 1.42
CA GLU A 152 -14.27 -24.19 -0.01
C GLU A 152 -12.96 -23.66 -0.61
N TYR A 153 -12.14 -23.02 0.21
CA TYR A 153 -10.93 -22.34 -0.22
C TYR A 153 -9.70 -23.23 -0.04
N PRO A 154 -8.73 -23.18 -0.97
CA PRO A 154 -7.47 -23.87 -0.77
C PRO A 154 -6.77 -23.32 0.48
N GLN A 155 -6.10 -24.22 1.20
CA GLN A 155 -5.17 -23.83 2.25
C GLN A 155 -4.14 -22.85 1.70
N ARG A 156 -3.61 -21.99 2.56
CA ARG A 156 -2.59 -21.02 2.20
C ARG A 156 -1.33 -21.76 1.77
N GLN A 157 -1.22 -22.05 0.48
CA GLN A 157 0.03 -22.55 -0.08
C GLN A 157 1.03 -21.40 -0.04
N ALA A 158 2.13 -21.60 0.68
CA ALA A 158 3.32 -20.77 0.54
C ALA A 158 3.97 -21.11 -0.81
N LEU A 159 3.29 -20.75 -1.92
CA LEU A 159 3.92 -20.80 -3.23
C LEU A 159 5.14 -19.90 -3.14
N ALA A 160 6.33 -20.49 -3.32
CA ALA A 160 7.57 -19.78 -3.54
C ALA A 160 7.25 -18.65 -4.52
N GLN A 161 7.34 -17.41 -4.04
CA GLN A 161 6.93 -16.28 -4.86
C GLN A 161 7.82 -16.29 -6.10
N PRO A 162 7.26 -16.23 -7.33
CA PRO A 162 8.05 -15.96 -8.50
C PRO A 162 8.89 -14.72 -8.20
N HIS A 163 10.20 -14.88 -8.22
CA HIS A 163 11.13 -13.80 -7.94
C HIS A 163 11.00 -12.80 -9.09
N VAL A 164 10.34 -11.69 -8.83
CA VAL A 164 10.30 -10.57 -9.77
C VAL A 164 11.51 -9.71 -9.42
N PRO A 165 12.42 -9.43 -10.38
CA PRO A 165 13.59 -8.62 -10.10
C PRO A 165 13.13 -7.29 -9.50
N ARG A 166 13.67 -6.99 -8.31
CA ARG A 166 13.46 -5.70 -7.65
C ARG A 166 14.00 -4.59 -8.55
N THR A 167 13.51 -3.37 -8.36
CA THR A 167 14.05 -2.18 -9.04
C THR A 167 15.58 -2.20 -8.96
N PRO A 168 16.32 -2.22 -10.08
CA PRO A 168 17.78 -2.26 -10.04
C PRO A 168 18.32 -1.00 -9.38
N ALA A 169 19.50 -1.08 -8.75
CA ALA A 169 20.17 0.11 -8.23
C ALA A 169 20.52 1.08 -9.35
N ALA A 170 20.44 2.37 -9.07
CA ALA A 170 20.91 3.39 -10.00
C ALA A 170 22.40 3.18 -10.31
N SER A 171 22.79 3.27 -11.58
CA SER A 171 24.21 3.18 -11.95
C SER A 171 24.99 4.38 -11.39
N PRO A 172 26.27 4.23 -10.99
CA PRO A 172 27.10 5.37 -10.56
C PRO A 172 27.10 6.52 -11.58
N LYS A 173 27.27 6.20 -12.88
CA LYS A 173 27.20 7.18 -13.97
C LYS A 173 25.93 8.05 -13.97
N LEU A 174 24.76 7.44 -13.70
CA LEU A 174 23.49 8.18 -13.62
C LEU A 174 23.48 9.12 -12.42
N ILE A 175 24.07 8.71 -11.30
CA ILE A 175 24.15 9.53 -10.09
C ILE A 175 25.03 10.74 -10.34
N ASP A 176 26.20 10.52 -10.95
CA ASP A 176 27.14 11.59 -11.33
C ASP A 176 26.46 12.57 -12.32
N GLU A 177 25.78 12.05 -13.33
CA GLU A 177 24.99 12.85 -14.29
C GLU A 177 23.93 13.70 -13.58
N LEU A 178 23.21 13.15 -12.59
CA LEU A 178 22.17 13.86 -11.87
C LEU A 178 22.74 14.95 -10.94
N TYR A 179 23.85 14.67 -10.24
CA TYR A 179 24.52 15.67 -9.41
C TYR A 179 25.15 16.80 -10.24
N ALA A 180 25.75 16.47 -11.38
CA ALA A 180 26.28 17.46 -12.33
C ALA A 180 25.16 18.30 -12.98
N LEU A 181 24.00 17.70 -13.24
CA LEU A 181 22.84 18.37 -13.80
C LEU A 181 22.16 19.30 -12.79
N ALA A 182 22.06 18.90 -11.52
CA ALA A 182 21.33 19.63 -10.49
C ALA A 182 21.62 21.14 -10.42
N PRO A 183 22.87 21.64 -10.47
CA PRO A 183 23.15 23.08 -10.42
C PRO A 183 22.75 23.86 -11.67
N THR A 184 22.54 23.20 -12.82
CA THR A 184 22.17 23.87 -14.08
C THR A 184 20.66 24.06 -14.24
N LEU A 185 19.87 23.45 -13.35
CA LEU A 185 18.41 23.50 -13.38
C LEU A 185 17.88 24.81 -12.75
N PRO A 186 16.64 25.23 -13.11
CA PRO A 186 15.96 26.31 -12.41
C PRO A 186 15.91 26.07 -10.90
N THR A 187 16.11 27.12 -10.10
CA THR A 187 16.35 27.06 -8.64
C THR A 187 15.40 26.11 -7.90
N SER A 188 14.10 26.17 -8.19
CA SER A 188 13.11 25.30 -7.53
C SER A 188 13.33 23.81 -7.85
N LEU A 189 13.61 23.47 -9.11
CA LEU A 189 13.84 22.09 -9.53
C LEU A 189 15.20 21.58 -9.07
N SER A 190 16.23 22.43 -9.14
CA SER A 190 17.57 22.18 -8.59
C SER A 190 17.49 21.77 -7.12
N GLN A 191 16.88 22.62 -6.29
CA GLN A 191 16.69 22.34 -4.85
C GLN A 191 15.94 21.04 -4.62
N ARG A 192 14.83 20.80 -5.33
CA ARG A 192 14.05 19.56 -5.19
C ARG A 192 14.85 18.33 -5.62
N LEU A 193 15.70 18.44 -6.64
CA LEU A 193 16.55 17.34 -7.07
C LEU A 193 17.63 17.03 -6.03
N PHE A 194 18.36 18.04 -5.54
CA PHE A 194 19.34 17.86 -4.47
C PHE A 194 18.73 17.20 -3.24
N VAL A 195 17.56 17.65 -2.80
CA VAL A 195 16.83 17.04 -1.67
C VAL A 195 16.61 15.54 -1.89
N VAL A 196 16.17 15.14 -3.09
CA VAL A 196 15.91 13.73 -3.38
C VAL A 196 17.20 12.93 -3.45
N LEU A 197 18.23 13.44 -4.12
CA LEU A 197 19.53 12.78 -4.22
C LEU A 197 20.16 12.61 -2.84
N ASP A 198 20.31 13.70 -2.09
CA ASP A 198 20.99 13.72 -0.80
C ASP A 198 20.28 12.87 0.26
N CYS A 199 18.94 12.89 0.31
CA CYS A 199 18.20 12.04 1.24
C CYS A 199 18.25 10.55 0.83
N CYS A 200 18.12 10.22 -0.46
CA CYS A 200 18.12 8.83 -0.92
C CYS A 200 19.52 8.21 -0.90
N LEU A 201 20.56 8.94 -1.30
CA LEU A 201 21.94 8.49 -1.44
C LEU A 201 22.78 8.74 -0.18
N GLY A 202 22.41 9.70 0.67
CA GLY A 202 23.10 9.96 1.94
C GLY A 202 22.50 9.18 3.10
N ALA A 203 21.17 9.18 3.22
CA ALA A 203 20.45 8.61 4.36
C ALA A 203 19.55 7.41 4.00
N GLY A 204 19.58 6.96 2.74
CA GLY A 204 18.75 5.84 2.30
C GLY A 204 17.25 6.13 2.36
N ALA A 205 16.79 7.37 2.24
CA ALA A 205 15.36 7.69 2.33
C ALA A 205 14.51 6.92 1.30
N ARG A 206 13.32 6.49 1.72
CA ARG A 206 12.30 5.90 0.82
C ARG A 206 11.51 7.02 0.16
N ALA A 207 10.96 6.76 -1.03
CA ALA A 207 10.02 7.69 -1.66
C ALA A 207 8.85 8.09 -0.74
N GLY A 208 8.41 7.18 0.14
CA GLY A 208 7.35 7.45 1.13
C GLY A 208 7.78 8.36 2.28
N ASP A 209 9.07 8.40 2.63
CA ASP A 209 9.59 9.15 3.78
C ASP A 209 9.43 10.67 3.56
N PHE A 210 9.54 11.14 2.31
CA PHE A 210 9.37 12.54 1.92
C PHE A 210 8.00 13.13 2.25
N LYS A 211 7.00 12.32 2.61
CA LYS A 211 5.69 12.79 3.09
C LYS A 211 5.73 13.43 4.47
N ALA A 212 6.72 13.05 5.28
CA ALA A 212 6.84 13.48 6.67
C ALA A 212 8.16 14.21 6.95
N LEU A 213 9.13 14.16 6.04
CA LEU A 213 10.43 14.79 6.24
C LEU A 213 10.34 16.32 6.24
N THR A 214 10.84 16.91 7.32
CA THR A 214 10.95 18.36 7.55
C THR A 214 12.40 18.74 7.86
N GLY A 215 12.70 20.03 7.95
CA GLY A 215 14.02 20.49 8.42
C GLY A 215 14.37 19.95 9.81
N HIS A 216 13.41 19.85 10.73
CA HIS A 216 13.62 19.24 12.06
C HIS A 216 13.89 17.73 12.02
N SER A 217 13.64 17.07 10.89
CA SER A 217 14.03 15.68 10.70
C SER A 217 15.54 15.51 10.49
N ILE A 218 16.30 16.61 10.39
CA ILE A 218 17.75 16.60 10.24
C ILE A 218 18.35 17.28 11.47
N SER A 219 19.18 16.55 12.20
CA SER A 219 19.99 17.09 13.30
C SER A 219 21.48 16.99 12.98
N GLN A 220 22.30 17.66 13.78
CA GLN A 220 23.76 17.64 13.65
C GLN A 220 24.36 16.79 14.77
N ALA A 221 25.36 16.00 14.42
CA ALA A 221 26.33 15.41 15.33
C ALA A 221 27.74 15.90 14.96
N SER A 222 28.73 15.62 15.81
CA SER A 222 30.14 15.82 15.48
C SER A 222 30.87 14.49 15.53
N TRP A 223 31.74 14.25 14.56
CA TRP A 223 32.66 13.11 14.51
C TRP A 223 34.04 13.64 14.14
N ASP A 224 35.05 13.36 14.97
CA ASP A 224 36.42 13.88 14.81
C ASP A 224 36.48 15.41 14.56
N GLY A 225 35.59 16.16 15.21
CA GLY A 225 35.49 17.62 15.07
C GLY A 225 34.70 18.10 13.84
N GLU A 226 34.36 17.22 12.91
CA GLU A 226 33.59 17.56 11.71
C GLU A 226 32.08 17.37 11.92
N PRO A 227 31.22 18.23 11.34
CA PRO A 227 29.77 18.10 11.45
C PRO A 227 29.23 16.98 10.57
N VAL A 228 28.41 16.11 11.15
CA VAL A 228 27.74 15.00 10.47
C VAL A 228 26.23 15.21 10.55
N ALA A 229 25.54 15.18 9.40
CA ALA A 229 24.09 15.22 9.37
C ALA A 229 23.50 13.89 9.83
N ILE A 230 22.54 13.94 10.75
CA ILE A 230 21.75 12.79 11.20
C ILE A 230 20.33 12.97 10.70
N VAL A 231 19.86 12.08 9.84
CA VAL A 231 18.51 12.13 9.28
C VAL A 231 17.60 11.15 10.01
N SER A 232 16.55 11.68 10.64
CA SER A 232 15.50 10.91 11.30
C SER A 232 14.41 10.52 10.30
N LEU A 233 14.32 9.23 9.99
CA LEU A 233 13.40 8.65 9.00
C LEU A 233 12.37 7.75 9.69
N PRO A 234 11.09 7.74 9.27
CA PRO A 234 10.10 6.80 9.82
C PRO A 234 10.52 5.34 9.63
N ASN A 235 10.39 4.52 10.65
CA ASN A 235 10.65 3.08 10.57
C ASN A 235 9.34 2.28 10.40
N ASN A 236 9.45 1.01 9.97
CA ASN A 236 8.27 0.16 9.72
C ASN A 236 7.55 -0.27 11.01
N ALA A 237 8.20 -0.16 12.17
CA ALA A 237 7.65 -0.48 13.49
C ALA A 237 6.88 0.70 14.13
N GLY A 238 6.76 1.85 13.44
CA GLY A 238 6.02 3.01 13.94
C GLY A 238 6.84 4.05 14.71
N GLY A 239 8.15 3.87 14.81
CA GLY A 239 9.09 4.86 15.36
C GLY A 239 9.92 5.56 14.28
N HIS A 240 11.10 6.03 14.67
CA HIS A 240 12.08 6.63 13.76
C HIS A 240 13.41 5.87 13.80
N ARG A 241 14.15 5.87 12.69
CA ARG A 241 15.55 5.46 12.61
C ARG A 241 16.40 6.69 12.33
N GLN A 242 17.51 6.82 13.03
CA GLN A 242 18.48 7.89 12.81
C GLN A 242 19.59 7.35 11.91
N VAL A 243 19.83 8.03 10.80
CA VAL A 243 20.83 7.62 9.81
C VAL A 243 21.91 8.70 9.71
N PRO A 244 23.16 8.42 10.11
CA PRO A 244 24.27 9.34 9.89
C PRO A 244 24.63 9.37 8.40
N VAL A 245 24.90 10.55 7.88
CA VAL A 245 25.28 10.78 6.48
C VAL A 245 26.81 10.90 6.40
N ALA A 246 27.45 9.82 5.95
CA ALA A 246 28.91 9.72 5.92
C ALA A 246 29.58 10.63 4.87
N ASP A 247 28.87 10.97 3.80
CA ASP A 247 29.39 11.88 2.77
C ASP A 247 29.37 13.32 3.29
N VAL A 248 30.54 13.97 3.29
CA VAL A 248 30.74 15.30 3.87
C VAL A 248 29.93 16.36 3.12
N GLU A 249 29.93 16.32 1.79
CA GLU A 249 29.23 17.33 0.98
C GLU A 249 27.71 17.18 1.12
N ILE A 250 27.21 15.94 1.10
CA ILE A 250 25.79 15.65 1.34
C ILE A 250 25.41 16.11 2.76
N SER A 251 26.23 15.81 3.77
CA SER A 251 26.02 16.24 5.16
C SER A 251 25.89 17.77 5.25
N GLN A 252 26.83 18.51 4.67
CA GLN A 252 26.80 19.98 4.68
C GLN A 252 25.55 20.53 3.99
N ARG A 253 25.18 20.00 2.81
CA ARG A 253 23.95 20.43 2.10
C ARG A 253 22.69 20.15 2.90
N LEU A 254 22.62 18.99 3.57
CA LEU A 254 21.48 18.62 4.40
C LEU A 254 21.37 19.50 5.66
N LEU A 255 22.48 19.84 6.31
CA LEU A 255 22.49 20.75 7.46
C LEU A 255 22.08 22.18 7.05
N ALA A 256 22.59 22.68 5.92
CA ALA A 256 22.18 23.97 5.36
C ALA A 256 20.69 24.00 4.98
N LEU A 257 20.18 22.89 4.43
CA LEU A 257 18.76 22.72 4.14
C LEU A 257 17.92 22.73 5.43
N ALA A 258 18.38 22.03 6.48
CA ALA A 258 17.69 21.94 7.76
C ALA A 258 17.51 23.31 8.42
N SER A 259 18.59 24.11 8.46
CA SER A 259 18.57 25.46 9.03
C SER A 259 17.61 26.39 8.29
N THR A 260 17.51 26.23 6.96
CA THR A 260 16.61 27.01 6.10
C THR A 260 15.14 26.58 6.26
N ARG A 261 14.88 25.28 6.40
CA ARG A 261 13.51 24.73 6.39
C ARG A 261 12.85 24.69 7.76
N LYS A 262 13.60 24.46 8.85
CA LYS A 262 13.06 24.30 10.22
C LYS A 262 11.86 23.33 10.24
N SER A 263 10.66 23.78 10.60
CA SER A 263 9.44 22.96 10.60
C SER A 263 8.86 22.65 9.21
N GLY A 264 9.35 23.30 8.15
CA GLY A 264 8.87 23.11 6.79
C GLY A 264 9.32 21.80 6.15
N PHE A 265 8.48 21.25 5.28
CA PHE A 265 8.78 20.04 4.52
C PHE A 265 10.02 20.20 3.63
N LEU A 266 10.84 19.15 3.56
CA LEU A 266 12.05 19.15 2.74
C LEU A 266 11.70 19.17 1.24
N LEU A 267 10.76 18.32 0.83
CA LEU A 267 10.33 18.18 -0.55
C LEU A 267 8.91 18.72 -0.75
N ARG A 268 8.83 20.05 -0.87
CA ARG A 268 7.57 20.79 -1.05
C ARG A 268 7.31 21.20 -2.49
N ASN A 269 6.04 21.42 -2.82
CA ASN A 269 5.62 22.07 -4.05
C ASN A 269 5.76 23.61 -3.94
N ALA A 270 5.34 24.32 -4.99
CA ALA A 270 5.38 25.78 -5.02
C ALA A 270 4.55 26.44 -3.89
N ASN A 271 3.48 25.77 -3.45
CA ASN A 271 2.59 26.24 -2.38
C ASN A 271 3.10 25.88 -0.97
N GLY A 272 4.25 25.22 -0.86
CA GLY A 272 4.81 24.80 0.43
C GLY A 272 4.25 23.47 0.99
N GLU A 273 3.39 22.79 0.24
CA GLU A 273 2.75 21.53 0.64
C GLU A 273 3.49 20.30 0.09
N VAL A 274 3.22 19.12 0.65
CA VAL A 274 3.79 17.87 0.14
C VAL A 274 2.89 17.22 -0.90
N GLU A 275 3.46 16.93 -2.06
CA GLU A 275 2.80 16.17 -3.11
C GLU A 275 2.81 14.66 -2.79
N ARG A 276 1.70 13.97 -3.03
CA ARG A 276 1.55 12.51 -2.80
C ARG A 276 2.68 11.66 -3.41
N ASN A 277 3.17 12.08 -4.57
CA ASN A 277 4.23 11.42 -5.35
C ASN A 277 5.38 12.40 -5.65
N ALA A 278 5.79 13.19 -4.64
CA ALA A 278 6.71 14.30 -4.80
C ALA A 278 8.01 13.93 -5.53
N THR A 279 8.62 12.77 -5.23
CA THR A 279 9.83 12.28 -5.90
C THR A 279 9.61 12.02 -7.40
N ASN A 280 8.50 11.35 -7.75
CA ASN A 280 8.16 11.07 -9.15
C ASN A 280 7.88 12.35 -9.94
N ARG A 281 7.31 13.37 -9.30
CA ARG A 281 7.09 14.68 -9.91
C ARG A 281 8.41 15.39 -10.23
N VAL A 282 9.43 15.28 -9.38
CA VAL A 282 10.78 15.78 -9.72
C VAL A 282 11.32 15.05 -10.95
N ALA A 283 11.26 13.73 -10.97
CA ALA A 283 11.72 12.94 -12.13
C ALA A 283 10.93 13.26 -13.41
N GLU A 284 9.64 13.55 -13.31
CA GLU A 284 8.80 13.98 -14.43
C GLU A 284 9.18 15.38 -14.93
N HIS A 285 9.43 16.34 -14.04
CA HIS A 285 9.90 17.68 -14.40
C HIS A 285 11.26 17.67 -15.10
N LEU A 286 12.13 16.70 -14.79
CA LEU A 286 13.38 16.47 -15.52
C LEU A 286 13.11 15.93 -16.93
N ARG A 287 12.26 14.89 -17.06
CA ARG A 287 11.89 14.32 -18.36
C ARG A 287 11.24 15.33 -19.29
N ASN A 288 10.35 16.18 -18.76
CA ASN A 288 9.69 17.23 -19.54
C ASN A 288 10.67 18.29 -20.07
N ARG A 289 11.90 18.34 -19.53
CA ARG A 289 12.99 19.21 -19.99
C ARG A 289 14.00 18.48 -20.89
N GLY A 290 13.73 17.24 -21.27
CA GLY A 290 14.60 16.43 -22.11
C GLY A 290 15.71 15.67 -21.37
N TYR A 291 15.75 15.74 -20.03
CA TYR A 291 16.74 15.01 -19.24
C TYR A 291 16.27 13.59 -18.89
N ARG A 292 17.23 12.71 -18.59
CA ARG A 292 16.94 11.39 -18.05
C ARG A 292 16.28 11.53 -16.67
N GLY A 293 15.16 10.84 -16.48
CA GLY A 293 14.53 10.74 -15.16
C GLY A 293 15.25 9.74 -14.25
N PHE A 294 14.82 9.66 -13.00
CA PHE A 294 15.33 8.70 -12.02
C PHE A 294 14.18 7.97 -11.30
N ASP A 295 14.53 6.89 -10.59
CA ASP A 295 13.65 6.19 -9.66
C ASP A 295 14.25 6.29 -8.24
N ALA A 296 13.49 6.83 -7.30
CA ALA A 296 13.95 6.98 -5.91
C ALA A 296 14.25 5.64 -5.23
N SER A 297 13.54 4.57 -5.60
CA SER A 297 13.88 3.21 -5.15
C SER A 297 15.20 2.73 -5.73
N ALA A 298 15.52 3.09 -6.98
CA ALA A 298 16.83 2.77 -7.57
C ALA A 298 17.97 3.50 -6.86
N LEU A 299 17.79 4.79 -6.53
CA LEU A 299 18.76 5.57 -5.75
C LEU A 299 18.99 4.97 -4.36
N ARG A 300 17.91 4.66 -3.64
CA ARG A 300 18.01 4.00 -2.32
C ARG A 300 18.68 2.63 -2.42
N ASN A 301 18.42 1.86 -3.47
CA ASN A 301 19.06 0.55 -3.65
C ASN A 301 20.57 0.69 -3.90
N ARG A 302 21.03 1.76 -4.57
CA ARG A 302 22.46 2.07 -4.64
C ARG A 302 23.05 2.32 -3.25
N TRP A 303 22.39 3.16 -2.44
CA TRP A 303 22.83 3.40 -1.05
C TRP A 303 22.93 2.10 -0.24
N LEU A 304 21.96 1.18 -0.38
CA LEU A 304 22.01 -0.12 0.31
C LEU A 304 23.22 -0.97 -0.09
N ILE A 305 23.56 -0.97 -1.38
CA ILE A 305 24.76 -1.66 -1.89
C ILE A 305 26.02 -1.04 -1.31
N GLU A 306 26.12 0.29 -1.31
CA GLU A 306 27.29 0.99 -0.74
C GLU A 306 27.43 0.74 0.76
N MET A 307 26.32 0.79 1.52
CA MET A 307 26.34 0.49 2.95
C MET A 307 26.80 -0.93 3.26
N ALA A 308 26.39 -1.92 2.45
CA ALA A 308 26.81 -3.30 2.60
C ALA A 308 28.34 -3.49 2.49
N THR A 309 29.04 -2.53 1.88
CA THR A 309 30.50 -2.54 1.75
C THR A 309 31.22 -1.79 2.86
N ARG A 310 30.51 -0.98 3.64
CA ARG A 310 31.10 -0.02 4.60
C ARG A 310 30.81 -0.36 6.06
N VAL A 311 29.70 -1.04 6.35
CA VAL A 311 29.29 -1.32 7.72
C VAL A 311 28.90 -2.79 7.93
N PRO A 312 28.95 -3.31 9.17
CA PRO A 312 28.45 -4.64 9.48
C PRO A 312 26.99 -4.82 9.05
N ALA A 313 26.65 -6.03 8.59
CA ALA A 313 25.31 -6.33 8.07
C ALA A 313 24.20 -5.99 9.08
N ALA A 314 24.40 -6.24 10.38
CA ALA A 314 23.44 -5.89 11.42
C ALA A 314 23.14 -4.38 11.47
N LEU A 315 24.19 -3.54 11.43
CA LEU A 315 24.04 -2.09 11.40
C LEU A 315 23.38 -1.62 10.10
N MET A 316 23.75 -2.21 8.96
CA MET A 316 23.09 -1.92 7.68
C MET A 316 21.59 -2.21 7.75
N LEU A 317 21.17 -3.37 8.25
CA LEU A 317 19.75 -3.75 8.38
C LEU A 317 18.99 -2.77 9.27
N GLN A 318 19.61 -2.33 10.38
CA GLN A 318 19.05 -1.33 11.29
C GLN A 318 18.87 0.04 10.62
N LEU A 319 19.92 0.58 9.99
CA LEU A 319 19.89 1.89 9.32
C LEU A 319 18.94 1.89 8.11
N ALA A 320 18.89 0.77 7.40
CA ALA A 320 17.97 0.58 6.28
C ALA A 320 16.53 0.33 6.74
N ASP A 321 16.31 -0.13 7.96
CA ASP A 321 15.00 -0.63 8.43
C ASP A 321 14.45 -1.69 7.45
N VAL A 322 15.27 -2.70 7.17
CA VAL A 322 14.89 -3.87 6.35
C VAL A 322 15.13 -5.15 7.15
N GLN A 323 14.22 -6.10 7.02
CA GLN A 323 14.30 -7.38 7.76
C GLN A 323 15.23 -8.40 7.08
N THR A 324 15.50 -8.25 5.79
CA THR A 324 16.30 -9.20 5.01
C THR A 324 17.27 -8.49 4.07
N ALA A 325 18.41 -9.12 3.83
CA ALA A 325 19.42 -8.66 2.87
C ALA A 325 19.14 -9.11 1.43
N GLN A 326 17.90 -9.52 1.10
CA GLN A 326 17.55 -10.07 -0.21
C GLN A 326 17.92 -9.13 -1.37
N ILE A 327 17.89 -7.81 -1.15
CA ILE A 327 18.29 -6.82 -2.16
C ILE A 327 19.76 -6.97 -2.60
N LEU A 328 20.64 -7.41 -1.70
CA LEU A 328 22.05 -7.66 -2.00
C LEU A 328 22.20 -8.94 -2.83
N SER A 329 21.41 -9.97 -2.51
CA SER A 329 21.35 -11.21 -3.30
C SER A 329 20.86 -10.94 -4.72
N ASP A 330 19.81 -10.14 -4.87
CA ASP A 330 19.21 -9.76 -6.15
C ASP A 330 20.16 -8.92 -7.02
N GLN A 331 21.17 -8.30 -6.41
CA GLN A 331 22.10 -7.37 -7.06
C GLN A 331 23.56 -7.77 -6.84
N ARG A 332 23.81 -9.09 -6.80
CA ARG A 332 25.14 -9.65 -6.52
C ARG A 332 26.22 -9.10 -7.46
N ASP A 333 25.90 -8.87 -8.73
CA ASP A 333 26.83 -8.35 -9.73
C ASP A 333 27.29 -6.90 -9.46
N HIS A 334 26.62 -6.21 -8.53
CA HIS A 334 27.00 -4.86 -8.09
C HIS A 334 27.76 -4.84 -6.76
N LEU A 335 27.96 -6.00 -6.12
CA LEU A 335 28.76 -6.10 -4.90
C LEU A 335 30.25 -6.23 -5.25
N PRO A 336 31.15 -5.64 -4.45
CA PRO A 336 32.57 -5.82 -4.64
C PRO A 336 32.96 -7.28 -4.42
N THR A 337 33.92 -7.75 -5.21
CA THR A 337 34.61 -9.02 -4.94
C THR A 337 35.84 -8.73 -4.11
N PHE A 338 35.88 -9.24 -2.88
CA PHE A 338 37.02 -9.02 -1.99
C PHE A 338 38.16 -10.00 -2.32
N ALA A 339 39.36 -9.46 -2.50
CA ALA A 339 40.57 -10.29 -2.56
C ALA A 339 40.85 -10.92 -1.19
N LEU A 340 41.50 -12.09 -1.16
CA LEU A 340 41.75 -12.86 0.07
C LEU A 340 42.45 -12.03 1.15
N GLN A 341 43.45 -11.23 0.79
CA GLN A 341 44.17 -10.37 1.76
C GLN A 341 43.25 -9.32 2.39
N HIS A 342 42.36 -8.72 1.60
CA HIS A 342 41.38 -7.76 2.08
C HIS A 342 40.35 -8.44 3.00
N ALA A 343 39.92 -9.66 2.66
CA ALA A 343 39.04 -10.45 3.51
C ALA A 343 39.70 -10.78 4.87
N ILE A 344 40.98 -11.17 4.86
CA ILE A 344 41.75 -11.44 6.08
C ILE A 344 41.81 -10.18 6.97
N ALA A 345 42.15 -9.02 6.39
CA ALA A 345 42.22 -7.76 7.13
C ALA A 345 40.89 -7.43 7.81
N LEU A 346 39.78 -7.44 7.07
CA LEU A 346 38.44 -7.17 7.61
C LEU A 346 38.03 -8.18 8.71
N THR A 347 38.40 -9.46 8.57
CA THR A 347 38.08 -10.46 9.60
C THR A 347 38.92 -10.32 10.86
N LYS A 348 40.16 -9.81 10.77
CA LYS A 348 41.03 -9.56 11.92
C LYS A 348 40.69 -8.28 12.68
N GLU A 349 40.22 -7.24 11.98
CA GLU A 349 39.78 -5.99 12.63
C GLU A 349 38.46 -6.15 13.40
N ASN A 350 37.67 -7.18 13.07
CA ASN A 350 36.36 -7.46 13.70
C ASN A 350 36.38 -8.66 14.67
N THR A 351 37.55 -9.10 15.16
CA THR A 351 37.61 -10.11 16.22
C THR A 351 37.17 -9.53 17.56
N LEU A 352 36.22 -10.21 18.21
CA LEU A 352 35.74 -9.92 19.57
C LEU A 352 36.85 -9.99 20.62
#